data_AF-M1IXG4-F1
#
_entry.id   AF-M1IXG4-F1
#
_cell.length_a   1.000
_cell.length_b   1.000
_cell.length_c   1.000
_cell.angle_alpha   90.00
_cell.angle_beta   90.00
_cell.angle_gamma   90.00
#
_symmetry.space_group_name_H-M   'P 1'
#
loop_
_entity.id
_entity.type
_entity.pdbx_description
1 polymer ?
#
loop_
_entity_poly.entity_id
_entity_poly.type
_entity_poly.pdbx_seq_one_letter_code
_entity_poly.pdbx_strand_id
1 'polypeptide(L)'
;MKIRINNIGPIKEADLEFSDKAVIVGGNATGKTFIAALVYFLLNPLIMVDRPLKYKLELPAKIEENREVSLEIPVNYKDIMEENKDLIGAAVKRTLTSIFGASIGELIRFRETEGVVENEKIKIILHKENVEVIPKVDQRENLNVQIFKTSNNFPGCVTSISPDGKIVVMGNRPEICLENSIGNFILTRFLVDPSYSPVAYISTERIASIFYLPSNLNRLILPPVSASLVKPLIADFLKYITPNTKFTLFGHEIEVNKELMIKVSKEGKEVNSSLVSTGIYQFIPVELALQHPLLKTVIIEEPEINLHVNAQIEVAKRLAREKAKKLLITTHSEWIPMYVAKLSKGSKIYEIVEGVLEERKVDEEGYVETFKTIFPVADKGIKELISREDENIETK
;
A
#
# COMPACT_ATOMS: atom_id res chain seq x y z
N MET A 1 12.75 5.40 -0.58
CA MET A 1 12.95 4.44 0.51
C MET A 1 13.56 3.16 -0.02
N LYS A 2 14.36 2.48 0.78
CA LYS A 2 14.96 1.18 0.48
C LYS A 2 14.40 0.12 1.43
N ILE A 3 13.90 -0.97 0.86
CA ILE A 3 13.29 -2.06 1.61
C ILE A 3 14.00 -3.35 1.23
N ARG A 4 14.44 -4.10 2.23
CA ARG A 4 14.99 -5.45 2.05
C ARG A 4 14.07 -6.48 2.65
N ILE A 5 13.85 -7.57 1.91
CA ILE A 5 13.01 -8.69 2.32
C ILE A 5 13.81 -9.96 2.12
N ASN A 6 13.89 -10.80 3.14
CA ASN A 6 14.54 -12.10 3.08
C ASN A 6 13.60 -13.17 3.63
N ASN A 7 13.52 -14.31 2.94
CA ASN A 7 12.83 -15.51 3.42
C ASN A 7 11.36 -15.28 3.84
N ILE A 8 10.59 -14.56 3.03
CA ILE A 8 9.15 -14.34 3.28
C ILE A 8 8.32 -14.84 2.11
N GLY A 9 7.44 -15.81 2.38
CA GLY A 9 6.58 -16.45 1.40
C GLY A 9 7.41 -17.00 0.22
N PRO A 10 7.02 -16.71 -1.03
CA PRO A 10 7.79 -17.08 -2.22
C PRO A 10 9.10 -16.30 -2.41
N ILE A 11 9.38 -15.27 -1.62
CA ILE A 11 10.55 -14.40 -1.75
C ILE A 11 11.72 -15.02 -0.98
N LYS A 12 12.82 -15.26 -1.69
CA LYS A 12 14.12 -15.61 -1.11
C LYS A 12 14.84 -14.34 -0.67
N GLU A 13 14.99 -13.38 -1.59
CA GLU A 13 15.70 -12.12 -1.38
C GLU A 13 15.06 -11.04 -2.25
N ALA A 14 14.85 -9.85 -1.69
CA ALA A 14 14.40 -8.71 -2.47
C ALA A 14 14.93 -7.40 -1.90
N ASP A 15 15.72 -6.69 -2.71
CA ASP A 15 16.18 -5.33 -2.45
C ASP A 15 15.40 -4.37 -3.34
N LEU A 16 14.42 -3.68 -2.77
CA LEU A 16 13.54 -2.73 -3.45
C LEU A 16 13.93 -1.30 -3.12
N GLU A 17 14.34 -0.53 -4.12
CA GLU A 17 14.38 0.93 -4.05
C GLU A 17 13.09 1.51 -4.63
N PHE A 18 12.28 2.13 -3.77
CA PHE A 18 11.03 2.79 -4.14
C PHE A 18 11.16 4.30 -3.95
N SER A 19 11.36 5.05 -5.04
CA SER A 19 11.55 6.50 -5.04
C SER A 19 10.30 7.25 -5.51
N ASP A 20 9.99 7.21 -6.81
CA ASP A 20 8.79 7.80 -7.40
C ASP A 20 7.86 6.71 -7.97
N LYS A 21 8.36 5.91 -8.92
CA LYS A 21 7.64 4.77 -9.48
C LYS A 21 8.51 3.53 -9.48
N ALA A 22 7.95 2.44 -8.98
CA ALA A 22 8.54 1.13 -9.05
C ALA A 22 7.53 0.15 -9.67
N VAL A 23 7.96 -0.62 -10.68
CA VAL A 23 7.15 -1.67 -11.29
C VAL A 23 7.81 -3.01 -11.02
N ILE A 24 7.07 -3.94 -10.44
CA ILE A 24 7.51 -5.31 -10.15
C ILE A 24 6.79 -6.25 -11.10
N VAL A 25 7.58 -6.94 -11.91
CA VAL A 25 7.15 -7.88 -12.94
C VAL A 25 7.46 -9.30 -12.50
N GLY A 26 6.67 -10.28 -12.93
CA GLY A 26 6.99 -11.69 -12.77
C GLY A 26 5.78 -12.60 -12.88
N GLY A 27 6.02 -13.91 -12.95
CA GLY A 27 4.99 -14.94 -13.09
C GLY A 27 4.00 -15.05 -11.92
N ASN A 28 3.03 -15.95 -12.05
CA ASN A 28 2.05 -16.24 -10.99
C ASN A 28 2.75 -16.80 -9.76
N ALA A 29 2.26 -16.43 -8.57
CA ALA A 29 2.76 -16.93 -7.28
C ALA A 29 4.25 -16.69 -6.99
N THR A 30 4.90 -15.72 -7.66
CA THR A 30 6.33 -15.41 -7.44
C THR A 30 6.61 -14.52 -6.24
N GLY A 31 5.58 -13.95 -5.60
CA GLY A 31 5.74 -13.09 -4.41
C GLY A 31 5.49 -11.60 -4.64
N LYS A 32 5.03 -11.16 -5.81
CA LYS A 32 4.73 -9.74 -6.10
C LYS A 32 3.76 -9.13 -5.07
N THR A 33 2.64 -9.81 -4.79
CA THR A 33 1.67 -9.41 -3.77
C THR A 33 2.25 -9.37 -2.36
N PHE A 34 3.18 -10.28 -2.04
CA PHE A 34 3.87 -10.24 -0.75
C PHE A 34 4.71 -8.97 -0.63
N ILE A 35 5.48 -8.60 -1.66
CA ILE A 35 6.27 -7.35 -1.66
C ILE A 35 5.33 -6.15 -1.53
N ALA A 36 4.28 -6.06 -2.35
CA ALA A 36 3.33 -4.95 -2.33
C ALA A 36 2.67 -4.79 -0.94
N ALA A 37 2.19 -5.88 -0.34
CA ALA A 37 1.56 -5.86 0.98
C ALA A 37 2.55 -5.50 2.10
N LEU A 38 3.81 -5.94 2.03
CA LEU A 38 4.86 -5.54 2.97
C LEU A 38 5.24 -4.07 2.84
N VAL A 39 5.32 -3.54 1.62
CA VAL A 39 5.53 -2.09 1.39
C VAL A 39 4.36 -1.29 1.97
N TYR A 40 3.12 -1.73 1.73
CA TYR A 40 1.93 -1.11 2.30
C TYR A 40 1.99 -1.09 3.83
N PHE A 41 2.33 -2.22 4.44
CA PHE A 41 2.50 -2.37 5.88
C PHE A 41 3.53 -1.37 6.44
N LEU A 42 4.70 -1.25 5.81
CA LEU A 42 5.75 -0.30 6.23
C LEU A 42 5.33 1.17 6.06
N LEU A 43 4.50 1.47 5.07
CA LEU A 43 4.00 2.83 4.80
C LEU A 43 2.77 3.21 5.63
N ASN A 44 2.14 2.24 6.30
CA ASN A 44 0.96 2.46 7.13
C ASN A 44 1.09 1.85 8.55
N PRO A 45 2.08 2.28 9.36
CA PRO A 45 2.34 1.74 10.68
C PRO A 45 1.33 2.19 11.74
N LEU A 46 0.35 3.05 11.41
CA LEU A 46 -0.73 3.41 12.33
C LEU A 46 -1.58 2.20 12.75
N ILE A 47 -1.52 1.10 12.00
CA ILE A 47 -2.15 -0.19 12.35
C ILE A 47 -1.34 -0.92 13.45
N MET A 48 -0.08 -0.53 13.68
CA MET A 48 0.87 -1.18 14.58
C MET A 48 0.86 -0.64 16.02
N VAL A 49 -0.08 0.23 16.39
CA VAL A 49 -0.12 0.81 17.75
C VAL A 49 -1.55 0.97 18.26
N ASP A 50 -2.21 -0.17 18.49
CA ASP A 50 -3.59 -0.26 19.00
C ASP A 50 -3.69 -0.16 20.54
N ARG A 51 -2.54 -0.03 21.22
CA ARG A 51 -2.43 0.13 22.66
C ARG A 51 -1.49 1.30 22.98
N PRO A 52 -1.69 2.01 24.10
CA PRO A 52 -0.76 3.05 24.54
C PRO A 52 0.66 2.51 24.72
N LEU A 53 1.64 3.16 24.10
CA LEU A 53 3.05 2.93 24.42
C LEU A 53 3.41 3.58 25.75
N LYS A 54 4.32 2.93 26.49
CA LYS A 54 4.94 3.50 27.68
C LYS A 54 5.80 4.68 27.25
N TYR A 55 5.40 5.88 27.65
CA TYR A 55 6.18 7.09 27.46
C TYR A 55 5.92 8.03 28.63
N LYS A 56 6.96 8.33 29.42
CA LYS A 56 6.83 9.22 30.58
C LYS A 56 6.94 10.67 30.13
N LEU A 57 5.82 11.39 30.16
CA LEU A 57 5.77 12.81 29.85
C LEU A 57 5.59 13.64 31.12
N GLU A 58 6.46 14.64 31.33
CA GLU A 58 6.27 15.65 32.37
C GLU A 58 5.34 16.74 31.82
N LEU A 59 4.09 16.75 32.30
CA LEU A 59 3.10 17.73 31.89
C LEU A 59 3.25 19.02 32.70
N PRO A 60 3.00 20.20 32.08
CA PRO A 60 2.91 21.45 32.82
C PRO A 60 1.79 21.38 33.87
N ALA A 61 2.02 21.99 35.03
CA ALA A 61 1.12 21.89 36.19
C ALA A 61 -0.31 22.40 35.92
N LYS A 62 -0.50 23.30 34.94
CA LYS A 62 -1.81 23.74 34.46
C LYS A 62 -1.78 24.03 32.96
N ILE A 63 -2.71 23.42 32.23
CA ILE A 63 -3.06 23.81 30.86
C ILE A 63 -4.36 24.63 30.97
N GLU A 64 -4.27 25.92 30.64
CA GLU A 64 -5.40 26.86 30.75
C GLU A 64 -6.40 26.69 29.60
N GLU A 65 -7.69 26.90 29.88
CA GLU A 65 -8.74 26.86 28.88
C GLU A 65 -8.56 27.95 27.81
N ASN A 66 -8.84 27.61 26.56
CA ASN A 66 -8.77 28.49 25.38
C ASN A 66 -7.38 29.12 25.16
N ARG A 67 -6.32 28.52 25.72
CA ARG A 67 -4.93 28.88 25.43
C ARG A 67 -4.21 27.74 24.74
N GLU A 68 -3.37 28.12 23.79
CA GLU A 68 -2.41 27.21 23.17
C GLU A 68 -1.17 27.11 24.07
N VAL A 69 -0.77 25.88 24.37
CA VAL A 69 0.48 25.58 25.07
C VAL A 69 1.36 24.79 24.11
N SER A 70 2.57 25.28 23.87
CA SER A 70 3.60 24.54 23.14
C SER A 70 4.52 23.85 24.14
N LEU A 71 4.70 22.54 23.98
CA LEU A 71 5.69 21.75 24.72
C LEU A 71 6.78 21.30 23.76
N GLU A 72 8.04 21.43 24.19
CA GLU A 72 9.16 20.76 23.55
C GLU A 72 9.44 19.46 24.28
N ILE A 73 9.30 18.35 23.57
CA ILE A 73 9.49 17.01 24.10
C ILE A 73 10.77 16.43 23.50
N PRO A 74 11.85 16.25 24.28
CA PRO A 74 13.03 15.54 23.81
C PRO A 74 12.70 14.06 23.65
N VAL A 75 12.92 13.53 22.46
CA VAL A 75 12.65 12.13 22.11
C VAL A 75 13.93 11.44 21.68
N ASN A 76 14.17 10.26 22.25
CA ASN A 76 15.05 9.26 21.68
C ASN A 76 14.18 8.09 21.19
N TYR A 77 14.15 7.89 19.87
CA TYR A 77 13.30 6.85 19.27
C TYR A 77 13.77 5.44 19.59
N LYS A 78 15.08 5.24 19.76
CA LYS A 78 15.64 3.95 20.13
C LYS A 78 15.16 3.53 21.52
N ASP A 79 15.24 4.44 22.49
CA ASP A 79 14.80 4.18 23.86
C ASP A 79 13.30 3.84 23.91
N ILE A 80 12.45 4.60 23.19
CA ILE A 80 11.01 4.31 23.09
C ILE A 80 10.77 2.91 22.52
N MET A 81 11.48 2.53 21.47
CA MET A 81 11.32 1.21 20.85
C MET A 81 11.80 0.08 21.77
N GLU A 82 12.91 0.26 22.48
CA GLU A 82 13.46 -0.73 23.40
C GLU A 82 12.57 -0.94 24.63
N GLU A 83 12.07 0.14 25.24
CA GLU A 83 11.15 0.10 26.39
C GLU A 83 9.79 -0.54 26.05
N ASN A 84 9.40 -0.48 24.77
CA ASN A 84 8.12 -0.96 24.27
C ASN A 84 8.21 -2.16 23.33
N LYS A 85 9.37 -2.84 23.24
CA LYS A 85 9.64 -3.88 22.24
C LYS A 85 8.56 -4.98 22.18
N ASP A 86 8.05 -5.41 23.34
CA ASP A 86 7.05 -6.48 23.41
C ASP A 86 5.68 -6.02 22.89
N LEU A 87 5.29 -4.77 23.20
CA LEU A 87 4.06 -4.17 22.71
C LEU A 87 4.12 -3.95 21.19
N ILE A 88 5.24 -3.42 20.71
CA ILE A 88 5.49 -3.19 19.28
C ILE A 88 5.49 -4.52 18.54
N GLY A 89 6.25 -5.51 18.98
CA GLY A 89 6.31 -6.84 18.37
C GLY A 89 4.94 -7.52 18.30
N ALA A 90 4.15 -7.46 19.37
CA ALA A 90 2.78 -7.99 19.39
C ALA A 90 1.83 -7.25 18.44
N ALA A 91 1.99 -5.94 18.27
CA ALA A 91 1.18 -5.16 17.36
C ALA A 91 1.58 -5.38 15.89
N VAL A 92 2.88 -5.50 15.59
CA VAL A 92 3.40 -5.91 14.28
C VAL A 92 2.84 -7.29 13.90
N LYS A 93 2.96 -8.26 14.81
CA LYS A 93 2.43 -9.61 14.63
C LYS A 93 0.95 -9.58 14.25
N ARG A 94 0.12 -8.87 15.03
CA ARG A 94 -1.32 -8.76 14.75
C ARG A 94 -1.61 -8.07 13.42
N THR A 95 -0.86 -7.03 13.09
CA THR A 95 -1.02 -6.29 11.84
C THR A 95 -0.69 -7.18 10.63
N LEU A 96 0.46 -7.86 10.64
CA LEU A 96 0.84 -8.77 9.57
C LEU A 96 -0.13 -9.95 9.44
N THR A 97 -0.56 -10.54 10.56
CA THR A 97 -1.61 -11.57 10.54
C THR A 97 -2.90 -11.05 9.92
N SER A 98 -3.29 -9.80 10.24
CA SER A 98 -4.46 -9.19 9.65
C SER A 98 -4.28 -8.91 8.16
N ILE A 99 -3.15 -8.35 7.71
CA ILE A 99 -2.92 -8.01 6.30
C ILE A 99 -2.92 -9.27 5.43
N PHE A 100 -2.25 -10.33 5.88
CA PHE A 100 -2.07 -11.55 5.10
C PHE A 100 -3.17 -12.59 5.32
N GLY A 101 -3.97 -12.48 6.38
CA GLY A 101 -4.96 -13.49 6.76
C GLY A 101 -4.34 -14.83 7.17
N ALA A 102 -3.08 -14.83 7.59
CA ALA A 102 -2.29 -16.02 7.93
C ALA A 102 -1.45 -15.82 9.19
N SER A 103 -1.03 -16.90 9.83
CA SER A 103 -0.12 -16.81 10.97
C SER A 103 1.28 -16.36 10.53
N ILE A 104 2.05 -15.74 11.43
CA ILE A 104 3.40 -15.26 11.12
C ILE A 104 4.31 -16.39 10.62
N GLY A 105 4.22 -17.57 11.25
CA GLY A 105 5.00 -18.73 10.83
C GLY A 105 4.71 -19.19 9.39
N GLU A 106 3.49 -18.97 8.88
CA GLU A 106 3.13 -19.26 7.48
C GLU A 106 3.66 -18.22 6.50
N LEU A 107 4.00 -17.02 6.97
CA LEU A 107 4.65 -15.99 6.15
C LEU A 107 6.13 -16.28 5.96
N ILE A 108 6.76 -17.08 6.81
CA ILE A 108 8.17 -17.46 6.66
C ILE A 108 8.29 -18.40 5.46
N ARG A 109 9.31 -18.16 4.63
CA ARG A 109 9.59 -19.00 3.46
C ARG A 109 9.73 -20.47 3.87
N PHE A 110 9.25 -21.37 3.02
CA PHE A 110 9.30 -22.80 3.28
C PHE A 110 10.74 -23.28 3.56
N ARG A 111 10.90 -24.06 4.63
CA ARG A 111 12.19 -24.56 5.19
C ARG A 111 13.09 -23.52 5.85
N GLU A 112 12.67 -22.27 5.92
CA GLU A 112 13.39 -21.24 6.67
C GLU A 112 12.85 -21.15 8.10
N THR A 113 13.69 -20.71 9.03
CA THR A 113 13.32 -20.56 10.46
C THR A 113 12.90 -19.14 10.80
N GLU A 114 13.31 -18.17 9.98
CA GLU A 114 13.01 -16.76 10.15
C GLU A 114 12.81 -16.06 8.80
N GLY A 115 11.96 -15.04 8.81
CA GLY A 115 11.79 -14.10 7.71
C GLY A 115 12.18 -12.71 8.18
N VAL A 116 12.74 -11.88 7.29
CA VAL A 116 13.22 -10.54 7.65
C VAL A 116 12.64 -9.51 6.70
N VAL A 117 12.12 -8.41 7.25
CA VAL A 117 11.77 -7.19 6.51
C VAL A 117 12.51 -6.03 7.16
N GLU A 118 13.26 -5.26 6.40
CA GLU A 118 13.92 -4.08 6.94
C GLU A 118 13.88 -2.89 5.98
N ASN A 119 13.92 -1.70 6.56
CA ASN A 119 14.15 -0.46 5.83
C ASN A 119 15.34 0.30 6.45
N GLU A 120 15.45 1.59 6.19
CA GLU A 120 16.51 2.44 6.73
C GLU A 120 16.41 2.63 8.27
N LYS A 121 15.21 2.54 8.85
CA LYS A 121 14.93 2.87 10.25
C LYS A 121 14.81 1.66 11.15
N ILE A 122 14.23 0.57 10.66
CA ILE A 122 13.91 -0.62 11.45
C ILE A 122 14.23 -1.93 10.73
N LYS A 123 14.50 -2.98 11.50
CA LYS A 123 14.55 -4.37 11.09
C LYS A 123 13.48 -5.16 11.83
N ILE A 124 12.63 -5.86 11.10
CA ILE A 124 11.56 -6.72 11.62
C ILE A 124 11.95 -8.17 11.33
N ILE A 125 12.01 -8.98 12.38
CA ILE A 125 12.33 -10.41 12.29
C ILE A 125 11.09 -11.19 12.67
N LEU A 126 10.63 -12.02 11.73
CA LEU A 126 9.50 -12.93 11.90
C LEU A 126 10.05 -14.27 12.35
N HIS A 127 9.67 -14.71 13.54
CA HIS A 127 9.83 -16.10 13.95
C HIS A 127 8.46 -16.78 13.96
N LYS A 128 8.45 -18.10 14.19
CA LYS A 128 7.23 -18.91 14.11
C LYS A 128 6.06 -18.37 14.96
N GLU A 129 6.35 -17.88 16.16
CA GLU A 129 5.33 -17.46 17.13
C GLU A 129 5.43 -16.00 17.59
N ASN A 130 6.55 -15.31 17.33
CA ASN A 130 6.75 -13.93 17.76
C ASN A 130 7.37 -13.10 16.62
N VAL A 131 7.37 -11.79 16.83
CA VAL A 131 7.98 -10.83 15.93
C VAL A 131 8.86 -9.92 16.76
N GLU A 132 10.11 -9.75 16.34
CA GLU A 132 11.06 -8.82 16.92
C GLU A 132 11.16 -7.58 16.02
N VAL A 133 11.22 -6.39 16.62
CA VAL A 133 11.45 -5.13 15.90
C VAL A 133 12.65 -4.43 16.50
N ILE A 134 13.67 -4.21 15.69
CA ILE A 134 14.96 -3.67 16.09
C ILE A 134 15.15 -2.31 15.41
N PRO A 135 15.40 -1.22 16.16
CA PRO A 135 15.78 0.07 15.56
C PRO A 135 17.19 -0.02 14.94
N LYS A 136 17.36 0.54 13.74
CA LYS A 136 18.64 0.60 13.02
C LYS A 136 19.38 1.93 13.18
N VAL A 137 18.69 2.94 13.69
CA VAL A 137 19.22 4.30 13.88
C VAL A 137 18.96 4.78 15.30
N ASP A 138 19.96 5.44 15.88
CA ASP A 138 19.84 6.17 17.14
C ASP A 138 19.54 7.64 16.80
N GLN A 139 18.26 7.92 16.57
CA GLN A 139 17.78 9.24 16.18
C GLN A 139 17.16 9.95 17.39
N ARG A 140 17.55 11.23 17.58
CA ARG A 140 17.00 12.12 18.59
C ARG A 140 16.36 13.34 17.94
N GLU A 141 15.23 13.77 18.47
CA GLU A 141 14.50 14.95 17.97
C GLU A 141 13.83 15.66 19.15
N ASN A 142 13.79 16.99 19.12
CA ASN A 142 12.95 17.77 20.02
C ASN A 142 11.63 18.05 19.31
N LEU A 143 10.58 17.34 19.73
CA LEU A 143 9.27 17.46 19.11
C LEU A 143 8.49 18.62 19.71
N ASN A 144 7.97 19.49 18.85
CA ASN A 144 7.01 20.50 19.25
C ASN A 144 5.60 19.90 19.27
N VAL A 145 5.00 19.88 20.46
CA VAL A 145 3.63 19.42 20.69
C VAL A 145 2.77 20.61 21.07
N GLN A 146 1.80 20.91 20.22
CA GLN A 146 0.82 21.96 20.45
C GLN A 146 -0.38 21.37 21.17
N ILE A 147 -0.75 21.98 22.29
CA ILE A 147 -1.88 21.54 23.10
C ILE A 147 -2.89 22.68 23.15
N PHE A 148 -4.12 22.37 22.78
CA PHE A 148 -5.24 23.28 22.82
C PHE A 148 -6.34 22.74 23.75
N LYS A 149 -6.48 23.37 24.92
CA LYS A 149 -7.53 22.99 25.85
C LYS A 149 -8.83 23.70 25.52
N THR A 150 -9.83 22.93 25.13
CA THR A 150 -11.17 23.45 24.80
C THR A 150 -12.04 23.57 26.05
N SER A 151 -13.08 24.41 25.98
CA SER A 151 -14.15 24.41 26.98
C SER A 151 -14.81 23.02 27.14
N ASN A 152 -15.52 22.82 28.26
CA ASN A 152 -16.16 21.54 28.63
C ASN A 152 -17.18 20.97 27.61
N ASN A 153 -17.57 21.74 26.58
CA ASN A 153 -18.53 21.31 25.57
C ASN A 153 -17.97 20.29 24.55
N PHE A 154 -16.65 20.05 24.54
CA PHE A 154 -16.03 19.01 23.72
C PHE A 154 -15.68 17.80 24.61
N PRO A 155 -16.49 16.73 24.63
CA PRO A 155 -16.23 15.57 25.48
C PRO A 155 -15.03 14.79 24.95
N GLY A 156 -13.90 14.87 25.67
CA GLY A 156 -12.71 14.07 25.39
C GLY A 156 -11.57 14.87 24.79
N CYS A 157 -10.71 14.17 24.06
CA CYS A 157 -9.55 14.75 23.40
C CYS A 157 -9.20 13.97 22.13
N VAL A 158 -8.50 14.64 21.22
CA VAL A 158 -8.00 14.09 19.96
C VAL A 158 -6.52 14.48 19.84
N THR A 159 -5.70 13.53 19.40
CA THR A 159 -4.33 13.80 18.97
C THR A 159 -4.25 13.63 17.46
N SER A 160 -3.53 14.51 16.78
CA SER A 160 -3.32 14.45 15.33
C SER A 160 -1.93 14.95 14.95
N ILE A 161 -1.49 14.65 13.73
CA ILE A 161 -0.29 15.24 13.14
C ILE A 161 -0.75 16.27 12.10
N SER A 162 -0.33 17.51 12.26
CA SER A 162 -0.60 18.57 11.29
C SER A 162 0.20 18.39 9.99
N PRO A 163 -0.17 19.06 8.88
CA PRO A 163 0.57 18.95 7.62
C PRO A 163 2.04 19.38 7.68
N ASP A 164 2.39 20.30 8.58
CA ASP A 164 3.78 20.72 8.88
C ASP A 164 4.47 19.78 9.89
N GLY A 165 3.80 18.70 10.31
CA GLY A 165 4.34 17.64 11.13
C GLY A 165 4.25 17.87 12.64
N LYS A 166 3.60 18.92 13.13
CA LYS A 166 3.43 19.13 14.57
C LYS A 166 2.41 18.15 15.14
N ILE A 167 2.62 17.70 16.36
CA ILE A 167 1.63 16.91 17.07
C ILE A 167 0.67 17.89 17.75
N VAL A 168 -0.61 17.82 17.39
CA VAL A 168 -1.66 18.69 17.93
C VAL A 168 -2.59 17.86 18.80
N VAL A 169 -2.71 18.25 20.08
CA VAL A 169 -3.63 17.66 21.05
C VAL A 169 -4.73 18.65 21.36
N MET A 170 -5.99 18.30 21.11
CA MET A 170 -7.14 19.16 21.33
C MET A 170 -8.20 18.48 22.19
N GLY A 171 -8.71 19.14 23.22
CA GLY A 171 -9.82 18.62 24.02
C GLY A 171 -10.00 19.26 25.38
N ASN A 172 -11.00 18.81 26.15
CA ASN A 172 -11.24 19.32 27.51
C ASN A 172 -10.36 18.64 28.57
N ARG A 173 -9.79 17.47 28.23
CA ARG A 173 -8.81 16.71 29.04
C ARG A 173 -7.61 16.29 28.20
N PRO A 174 -6.83 17.25 27.66
CA PRO A 174 -5.69 16.93 26.78
C PRO A 174 -4.61 16.08 27.46
N GLU A 175 -4.53 16.13 28.80
CA GLU A 175 -3.60 15.36 29.61
C GLU A 175 -3.79 13.85 29.39
N ILE A 176 -5.04 13.40 29.24
CA ILE A 176 -5.38 11.98 28.98
C ILE A 176 -4.86 11.54 27.61
N CYS A 177 -4.99 12.38 26.58
CA CYS A 177 -4.49 12.06 25.25
C CYS A 177 -2.96 12.05 25.20
N LEU A 178 -2.34 13.00 25.90
CA LEU A 178 -0.89 13.04 26.03
C LEU A 178 -0.38 11.76 26.70
N GLU A 179 -0.99 11.31 27.78
CA GLU A 179 -0.57 10.08 28.45
C GLU A 179 -0.81 8.81 27.59
N ASN A 180 -1.95 8.71 26.91
CA ASN A 180 -2.36 7.48 26.25
C ASN A 180 -1.97 7.36 24.76
N SER A 181 -1.69 8.48 24.09
CA SER A 181 -1.52 8.48 22.63
C SER A 181 -0.19 9.08 22.19
N ILE A 182 0.49 9.89 23.00
CA ILE A 182 1.69 10.61 22.54
C ILE A 182 2.77 9.66 22.03
N GLY A 183 3.03 8.56 22.75
CA GLY A 183 4.03 7.57 22.34
C GLY A 183 3.72 6.97 20.96
N ASN A 184 2.45 6.70 20.67
CA ASN A 184 2.00 6.15 19.39
C ASN A 184 2.24 7.17 18.25
N PHE A 185 1.94 8.44 18.50
CA PHE A 185 2.18 9.53 17.53
C PHE A 185 3.67 9.79 17.31
N ILE A 186 4.48 9.76 18.37
CA ILE A 186 5.93 9.86 18.30
C ILE A 186 6.51 8.73 17.45
N LEU A 187 6.13 7.48 17.73
CA LEU A 187 6.59 6.32 16.96
C LEU A 187 6.10 6.38 15.51
N THR A 188 4.86 6.78 15.27
CA THR A 188 4.32 6.95 13.91
C THR A 188 5.13 7.99 13.13
N ARG A 189 5.43 9.14 13.74
CA ARG A 189 6.27 10.17 13.13
C ARG A 189 7.66 9.64 12.77
N PHE A 190 8.24 8.80 13.64
CA PHE A 190 9.52 8.16 13.35
C PHE A 190 9.42 7.19 12.18
N LEU A 191 8.42 6.32 12.15
CA LEU A 191 8.34 5.25 11.14
C LEU A 191 7.85 5.74 9.78
N VAL A 192 6.93 6.72 9.75
CA VAL A 192 6.28 7.20 8.51
C VAL A 192 7.06 8.35 7.89
N ASP A 193 7.44 8.19 6.64
CA ASP A 193 7.85 9.32 5.80
C ASP A 193 6.59 10.02 5.23
N PRO A 194 6.34 11.30 5.58
CA PRO A 194 5.16 12.03 5.12
C PRO A 194 5.12 12.24 3.60
N SER A 195 6.23 12.02 2.88
CA SER A 195 6.24 12.05 1.41
C SER A 195 5.60 10.82 0.77
N TYR A 196 5.37 9.74 1.53
CA TYR A 196 4.74 8.51 1.05
C TYR A 196 3.32 8.29 1.61
N SER A 197 2.99 8.86 2.76
CA SER A 197 1.70 8.66 3.43
C SER A 197 0.81 9.91 3.31
N PRO A 198 -0.52 9.78 3.13
CA PRO A 198 -1.32 8.55 3.09
C PRO A 198 -1.11 7.67 1.85
N VAL A 199 -1.23 6.34 2.05
CA VAL A 199 -1.07 5.31 1.02
C VAL A 199 -2.37 4.53 0.80
N ALA A 200 -2.72 4.29 -0.47
CA ALA A 200 -3.81 3.40 -0.85
C ALA A 200 -3.30 2.07 -1.38
N TYR A 201 -3.98 0.97 -1.02
CA TYR A 201 -3.74 -0.34 -1.60
C TYR A 201 -4.88 -0.76 -2.53
N ILE A 202 -4.56 -1.05 -3.79
CA ILE A 202 -5.51 -1.46 -4.81
C ILE A 202 -5.23 -2.93 -5.17
N SER A 203 -5.85 -3.88 -4.44
CA SER A 203 -5.62 -5.32 -4.64
C SER A 203 -6.20 -5.84 -5.96
N THR A 204 -5.67 -6.95 -6.47
CA THR A 204 -6.17 -7.62 -7.69
C THR A 204 -7.64 -8.03 -7.55
N GLU A 205 -8.04 -8.50 -6.37
CA GLU A 205 -9.40 -8.98 -6.07
C GLU A 205 -10.46 -7.88 -5.98
N ARG A 206 -10.09 -6.60 -6.14
CA ARG A 206 -11.02 -5.46 -6.16
C ARG A 206 -12.23 -5.64 -7.07
N ILE A 207 -12.09 -6.42 -8.15
CA ILE A 207 -13.20 -6.74 -9.06
C ILE A 207 -14.40 -7.34 -8.31
N ALA A 208 -14.17 -8.23 -7.33
CA ALA A 208 -15.23 -8.85 -6.56
C ALA A 208 -16.01 -7.82 -5.74
N SER A 209 -15.32 -6.82 -5.18
CA SER A 209 -15.95 -5.77 -4.37
C SER A 209 -16.81 -4.81 -5.20
N ILE A 210 -16.48 -4.59 -6.48
CA ILE A 210 -17.23 -3.68 -7.36
C ILE A 210 -18.63 -4.19 -7.65
N PHE A 211 -18.83 -5.51 -7.72
CA PHE A 211 -20.16 -6.10 -7.90
C PHE A 211 -21.10 -5.85 -6.70
N TYR A 212 -20.58 -5.41 -5.55
CA TYR A 212 -21.38 -5.07 -4.36
C TYR A 212 -21.62 -3.55 -4.20
N LEU A 213 -20.99 -2.71 -5.03
CA LEU A 213 -21.05 -1.24 -4.95
C LEU A 213 -22.45 -0.61 -5.21
N PRO A 214 -23.36 -1.15 -6.04
CA PRO A 214 -24.59 -0.41 -6.36
C PRO A 214 -25.70 -0.46 -5.28
N SER A 215 -25.64 -1.35 -4.29
CA SER A 215 -26.76 -1.48 -3.33
C SER A 215 -26.41 -1.98 -1.92
N ASN A 216 -25.17 -2.39 -1.64
CA ASN A 216 -24.85 -3.13 -0.42
C ASN A 216 -23.53 -2.71 0.27
N LEU A 217 -23.02 -1.50 0.03
CA LEU A 217 -21.88 -0.99 0.83
C LEU A 217 -22.18 -1.05 2.34
N ASN A 218 -23.43 -0.73 2.72
CA ASN A 218 -23.91 -0.83 4.09
C ASN A 218 -23.91 -2.26 4.64
N ARG A 219 -23.98 -3.31 3.80
CA ARG A 219 -23.90 -4.71 4.25
C ARG A 219 -22.46 -5.22 4.41
N LEU A 220 -21.49 -4.60 3.75
CA LEU A 220 -20.06 -4.86 3.95
C LEU A 220 -19.50 -4.17 5.21
N ILE A 221 -20.18 -3.11 5.69
CA ILE A 221 -19.69 -2.23 6.76
C ILE A 221 -20.47 -2.41 8.07
N LEU A 222 -21.69 -3.01 8.08
CA LEU A 222 -22.48 -3.24 9.29
C LEU A 222 -22.74 -4.73 9.59
N PRO A 223 -22.60 -5.19 10.85
CA PRO A 223 -22.90 -6.57 11.28
C PRO A 223 -24.39 -6.93 11.08
N PRO A 224 -24.75 -8.22 10.91
CA PRO A 224 -24.05 -9.41 11.42
C PRO A 224 -23.15 -10.12 10.41
N VAL A 225 -23.05 -9.65 9.16
CA VAL A 225 -22.15 -10.25 8.17
C VAL A 225 -20.83 -9.49 8.16
N SER A 226 -20.11 -9.55 9.28
CA SER A 226 -18.65 -9.51 9.22
C SER A 226 -18.25 -10.79 8.49
N ALA A 227 -18.32 -10.80 7.15
CA ALA A 227 -17.54 -11.76 6.41
C ALA A 227 -16.10 -11.49 6.84
N SER A 228 -15.51 -12.39 7.62
CA SER A 228 -14.08 -12.33 7.88
C SER A 228 -13.42 -12.39 6.52
N LEU A 229 -13.04 -11.24 5.97
CA LEU A 229 -12.47 -11.18 4.63
C LEU A 229 -11.19 -12.01 4.69
N VAL A 230 -11.11 -13.05 3.86
CA VAL A 230 -9.94 -13.93 3.78
C VAL A 230 -8.69 -13.13 3.39
N LYS A 231 -8.87 -12.04 2.64
CA LYS A 231 -7.84 -11.03 2.33
C LYS A 231 -8.30 -9.62 2.73
N PRO A 232 -7.84 -9.07 3.87
CA PRO A 232 -8.36 -7.79 4.36
C PRO A 232 -8.06 -6.55 3.51
N LEU A 233 -7.01 -6.57 2.68
CA LEU A 233 -6.68 -5.44 1.79
C LEU A 233 -7.65 -5.27 0.59
N ILE A 234 -8.53 -6.23 0.33
CA ILE A 234 -9.47 -6.20 -0.82
C ILE A 234 -10.37 -4.95 -0.83
N ALA A 235 -10.69 -4.43 0.35
CA ALA A 235 -11.60 -3.30 0.54
C ALA A 235 -10.90 -1.98 0.87
N ASP A 236 -9.55 -1.95 0.92
CA ASP A 236 -8.81 -0.75 1.36
C ASP A 236 -9.14 0.47 0.48
N PHE A 237 -9.23 0.25 -0.83
CA PHE A 237 -9.52 1.31 -1.79
C PHE A 237 -10.88 2.01 -1.58
N LEU A 238 -11.84 1.36 -0.91
CA LEU A 238 -13.17 1.93 -0.66
C LEU A 238 -13.09 3.21 0.20
N LYS A 239 -12.05 3.34 1.03
CA LYS A 239 -11.77 4.53 1.85
C LYS A 239 -11.50 5.79 1.02
N TYR A 240 -11.12 5.62 -0.24
CA TYR A 240 -10.65 6.69 -1.11
C TYR A 240 -11.63 7.01 -2.25
N ILE A 241 -12.84 6.44 -2.23
CA ILE A 241 -13.90 6.82 -3.17
C ILE A 241 -14.36 8.23 -2.83
N THR A 242 -14.18 9.15 -3.78
CA THR A 242 -14.57 10.56 -3.62
C THR A 242 -15.90 10.82 -4.34
N PRO A 243 -16.94 11.33 -3.64
CA PRO A 243 -18.21 11.65 -4.27
C PRO A 243 -18.08 12.87 -5.20
N ASN A 244 -18.96 12.95 -6.20
CA ASN A 244 -18.96 13.99 -7.24
C ASN A 244 -17.71 14.00 -8.13
N THR A 245 -17.05 12.85 -8.27
CA THR A 245 -15.89 12.69 -9.16
C THR A 245 -16.35 12.26 -10.55
N LYS A 246 -15.81 12.88 -11.60
CA LYS A 246 -16.09 12.52 -13.00
C LYS A 246 -14.80 12.38 -13.80
N PHE A 247 -14.72 11.34 -14.63
CA PHE A 247 -13.59 11.12 -15.53
C PHE A 247 -13.97 10.18 -16.68
N THR A 248 -13.09 10.02 -17.66
CA THR A 248 -13.31 9.15 -18.81
C THR A 248 -12.33 7.98 -18.79
N LEU A 249 -12.82 6.75 -19.01
CA LEU A 249 -12.01 5.56 -19.19
C LEU A 249 -12.44 4.80 -20.44
N PHE A 250 -11.50 4.50 -21.35
CA PHE A 250 -11.76 3.68 -22.53
C PHE A 250 -13.00 4.15 -23.34
N GLY A 251 -13.19 5.47 -23.45
CA GLY A 251 -14.33 6.10 -24.13
C GLY A 251 -15.67 6.07 -23.36
N HIS A 252 -15.67 5.73 -22.07
CA HIS A 252 -16.83 5.76 -21.19
C HIS A 252 -16.69 6.86 -20.15
N GLU A 253 -17.77 7.60 -19.91
CA GLU A 253 -17.86 8.59 -18.84
C GLU A 253 -18.22 7.90 -17.53
N ILE A 254 -17.41 8.11 -16.50
CA ILE A 254 -17.60 7.58 -15.16
C ILE A 254 -17.98 8.74 -14.25
N GLU A 255 -19.03 8.56 -13.45
CA GLU A 255 -19.45 9.51 -12.42
C GLU A 255 -19.69 8.78 -11.10
N VAL A 256 -19.07 9.27 -10.03
CA VAL A 256 -19.39 8.86 -8.65
C VAL A 256 -20.35 9.89 -8.07
N ASN A 257 -21.58 9.49 -7.76
CA ASN A 257 -22.56 10.41 -7.19
C ASN A 257 -22.34 10.64 -5.67
N LYS A 258 -23.23 11.41 -5.04
CA LYS A 258 -23.16 11.71 -3.59
C LYS A 258 -23.36 10.47 -2.72
N GLU A 259 -24.10 9.49 -3.22
CA GLU A 259 -24.36 8.21 -2.57
C GLU A 259 -23.25 7.16 -2.84
N LEU A 260 -22.11 7.58 -3.41
CA LEU A 260 -20.97 6.72 -3.79
C LEU A 260 -21.30 5.64 -4.84
N MET A 261 -22.41 5.80 -5.57
CA MET A 261 -22.75 4.95 -6.70
C MET A 261 -21.93 5.35 -7.93
N ILE A 262 -21.36 4.34 -8.58
CA ILE A 262 -20.61 4.49 -9.82
C ILE A 262 -21.58 4.35 -11.00
N LYS A 263 -21.74 5.44 -11.75
CA LYS A 263 -22.46 5.46 -13.02
C LYS A 263 -21.49 5.41 -14.18
N VAL A 264 -21.84 4.63 -15.20
CA VAL A 264 -21.07 4.51 -16.45
C VAL A 264 -21.98 4.93 -17.59
N SER A 265 -21.52 5.90 -18.39
CA SER A 265 -22.26 6.37 -19.55
C SER A 265 -21.39 6.31 -20.80
N LYS A 266 -22.02 6.15 -21.96
CA LYS A 266 -21.37 6.23 -23.27
C LYS A 266 -22.24 7.06 -24.20
N GLU A 267 -21.64 8.04 -24.86
CA GLU A 267 -22.34 8.95 -25.80
C GLU A 267 -23.60 9.58 -25.16
N GLY A 268 -23.49 10.00 -23.89
CA GLY A 268 -24.57 10.64 -23.14
C GLY A 268 -25.68 9.71 -22.65
N LYS A 269 -25.55 8.38 -22.82
CA LYS A 269 -26.53 7.38 -22.32
C LYS A 269 -25.92 6.55 -21.20
N GLU A 270 -26.65 6.43 -20.09
CA GLU A 270 -26.28 5.55 -18.97
C GLU A 270 -26.33 4.09 -19.41
N VAL A 271 -25.25 3.36 -19.17
CA VAL A 271 -25.11 1.93 -19.44
C VAL A 271 -25.51 1.19 -18.18
N ASN A 272 -26.38 0.17 -18.31
CA ASN A 272 -26.73 -0.68 -17.18
C ASN A 272 -25.46 -1.30 -16.58
N SER A 273 -25.32 -1.24 -15.25
CA SER A 273 -24.11 -1.67 -14.55
C SER A 273 -23.71 -3.13 -14.87
N SER A 274 -24.69 -4.00 -15.10
CA SER A 274 -24.47 -5.41 -15.44
C SER A 274 -23.94 -5.64 -16.86
N LEU A 275 -23.97 -4.61 -17.72
CA LEU A 275 -23.50 -4.66 -19.11
C LEU A 275 -22.15 -3.96 -19.30
N VAL A 276 -21.62 -3.31 -18.26
CA VAL A 276 -20.30 -2.68 -18.30
C VAL A 276 -19.23 -3.77 -18.19
N SER A 277 -18.23 -3.72 -19.08
CA SER A 277 -17.14 -4.70 -19.09
C SER A 277 -16.34 -4.69 -17.78
N THR A 278 -15.89 -5.86 -17.34
CA THR A 278 -15.07 -6.04 -16.14
C THR A 278 -13.78 -5.23 -16.17
N GLY A 279 -13.15 -5.11 -17.34
CA GLY A 279 -11.94 -4.30 -17.54
C GLY A 279 -12.13 -2.81 -17.19
N ILE A 280 -13.27 -2.22 -17.56
CA ILE A 280 -13.59 -0.83 -17.18
C ILE A 280 -13.70 -0.72 -15.66
N TYR A 281 -14.50 -1.60 -15.04
CA TYR A 281 -14.71 -1.59 -13.60
C TYR A 281 -13.41 -1.76 -12.82
N GLN A 282 -12.54 -2.64 -13.28
CA GLN A 282 -11.26 -2.93 -12.64
C GLN A 282 -10.36 -1.69 -12.51
N PHE A 283 -10.42 -0.78 -13.48
CA PHE A 283 -9.56 0.40 -13.50
C PHE A 283 -10.20 1.63 -12.80
N ILE A 284 -11.51 1.64 -12.55
CA ILE A 284 -12.19 2.74 -11.84
C ILE A 284 -11.58 3.02 -10.45
N PRO A 285 -11.37 2.02 -9.56
CA PRO A 285 -10.72 2.27 -8.27
C PRO A 285 -9.32 2.85 -8.38
N VAL A 286 -8.56 2.43 -9.40
CA VAL A 286 -7.22 2.94 -9.65
C VAL A 286 -7.32 4.43 -9.98
N GLU A 287 -8.18 4.80 -10.92
CA GLU A 287 -8.33 6.21 -11.33
C GLU A 287 -8.86 7.09 -10.17
N LEU A 288 -9.81 6.59 -9.37
CA LEU A 288 -10.27 7.29 -8.17
C LEU A 288 -9.15 7.54 -7.15
N ALA A 289 -8.32 6.53 -6.88
CA ALA A 289 -7.16 6.69 -5.99
C ALA A 289 -6.12 7.67 -6.57
N LEU A 290 -5.89 7.63 -7.89
CA LEU A 290 -4.98 8.56 -8.56
C LEU A 290 -5.49 10.00 -8.54
N GLN A 291 -6.82 10.21 -8.53
CA GLN A 291 -7.42 11.54 -8.46
C GLN A 291 -7.62 12.04 -7.02
N HIS A 292 -7.56 11.16 -6.02
CA HIS A 292 -7.77 11.54 -4.62
C HIS A 292 -6.75 12.61 -4.16
N PRO A 293 -7.19 13.74 -3.57
CA PRO A 293 -6.30 14.87 -3.31
C PRO A 293 -5.32 14.64 -2.15
N LEU A 294 -5.67 13.76 -1.21
CA LEU A 294 -4.85 13.52 -0.01
C LEU A 294 -3.78 12.43 -0.19
N LEU A 295 -3.99 11.49 -1.13
CA LEU A 295 -3.08 10.35 -1.29
C LEU A 295 -1.73 10.80 -1.81
N LYS A 296 -0.65 10.27 -1.21
CA LYS A 296 0.73 10.49 -1.66
C LYS A 296 1.29 9.28 -2.42
N THR A 297 0.85 8.08 -2.04
CA THR A 297 1.26 6.83 -2.67
C THR A 297 0.04 5.99 -3.05
N VAL A 298 0.11 5.31 -4.19
CA VAL A 298 -0.85 4.27 -4.57
C VAL A 298 -0.09 3.00 -4.93
N ILE A 299 -0.41 1.90 -4.24
CA ILE A 299 0.09 0.57 -4.54
C ILE A 299 -0.99 -0.13 -5.36
N ILE A 300 -0.64 -0.59 -6.55
CA ILE A 300 -1.59 -1.11 -7.54
C ILE A 300 -1.17 -2.51 -7.95
N GLU A 301 -2.02 -3.50 -7.68
CA GLU A 301 -1.81 -4.85 -8.17
C GLU A 301 -2.53 -5.11 -9.48
N GLU A 302 -1.81 -5.71 -10.42
CA GLU A 302 -2.32 -6.20 -11.71
C GLU A 302 -3.37 -5.27 -12.33
N PRO A 303 -3.02 -4.00 -12.64
CA PRO A 303 -3.96 -3.08 -13.26
C PRO A 303 -4.42 -3.52 -14.65
N GLU A 304 -3.70 -4.46 -15.28
CA GLU A 304 -4.00 -5.04 -16.60
C GLU A 304 -5.05 -6.16 -16.61
N ILE A 305 -5.36 -6.76 -15.46
CA ILE A 305 -6.18 -7.97 -15.46
C ILE A 305 -7.57 -7.69 -16.04
N ASN A 306 -8.07 -8.60 -16.87
CA ASN A 306 -9.27 -8.45 -17.72
C ASN A 306 -9.21 -7.35 -18.80
N LEU A 307 -8.05 -6.77 -19.10
CA LEU A 307 -7.86 -5.80 -20.20
C LEU A 307 -7.21 -6.43 -21.43
N HIS A 308 -7.74 -6.10 -22.60
CA HIS A 308 -7.09 -6.38 -23.88
C HIS A 308 -5.84 -5.50 -24.05
N VAL A 309 -4.88 -5.94 -24.89
CA VAL A 309 -3.55 -5.32 -25.04
C VAL A 309 -3.60 -3.81 -25.32
N ASN A 310 -4.51 -3.34 -26.17
CA ASN A 310 -4.68 -1.91 -26.44
C ASN A 310 -5.04 -1.11 -25.17
N ALA A 311 -5.91 -1.65 -24.31
CA ALA A 311 -6.29 -1.03 -23.05
C ALA A 311 -5.17 -1.13 -22.00
N GLN A 312 -4.39 -2.24 -21.98
CA GLN A 312 -3.19 -2.33 -21.13
C GLN A 312 -2.18 -1.22 -21.46
N ILE A 313 -1.98 -0.93 -22.75
CA ILE A 313 -1.11 0.17 -23.21
C ILE A 313 -1.64 1.53 -22.75
N GLU A 314 -2.96 1.76 -22.82
CA GLU A 314 -3.58 3.00 -22.34
C GLU A 314 -3.40 3.16 -20.82
N VAL A 315 -3.63 2.09 -20.06
CA VAL A 315 -3.36 2.04 -18.61
C VAL A 315 -1.89 2.34 -18.32
N ALA A 316 -0.96 1.69 -19.02
CA ALA A 316 0.47 1.90 -18.84
C ALA A 316 0.85 3.38 -19.06
N LYS A 317 0.32 4.00 -20.13
CA LYS A 317 0.52 5.42 -20.42
C LYS A 317 -0.07 6.32 -19.33
N ARG A 318 -1.27 6.00 -18.82
CA ARG A 318 -1.93 6.75 -17.73
C ARG A 318 -1.13 6.69 -16.43
N LEU A 319 -0.65 5.51 -16.05
CA LEU A 319 0.18 5.31 -14.85
C LEU A 319 1.54 6.01 -14.98
N ALA A 320 2.18 5.92 -16.15
CA ALA A 320 3.45 6.59 -16.40
C ALA A 320 3.36 8.12 -16.32
N ARG A 321 2.22 8.69 -16.74
CA ARG A 321 1.96 10.14 -16.71
C ARG A 321 1.58 10.67 -15.33
N GLU A 322 1.33 9.81 -14.35
CA GLU A 322 1.07 10.24 -12.98
C GLU A 322 2.30 10.96 -12.42
N LYS A 323 2.10 12.17 -11.86
CA LYS A 323 3.19 13.00 -11.32
C LYS A 323 2.94 13.47 -9.90
N ALA A 324 1.69 13.42 -9.44
CA ALA A 324 1.33 13.91 -8.11
C ALA A 324 1.54 12.83 -7.04
N LYS A 325 1.58 11.55 -7.42
CA LYS A 325 1.62 10.41 -6.52
C LYS A 325 2.73 9.44 -6.88
N LYS A 326 3.32 8.83 -5.86
CA LYS A 326 4.25 7.72 -6.00
C LYS A 326 3.49 6.44 -6.30
N LEU A 327 4.00 5.60 -7.19
CA LEU A 327 3.33 4.36 -7.62
C LEU A 327 4.21 3.14 -7.40
N LEU A 328 3.70 2.16 -6.67
CA LEU A 328 4.23 0.80 -6.69
C LEU A 328 3.25 -0.06 -7.47
N ILE A 329 3.69 -0.66 -8.57
CA ILE A 329 2.83 -1.43 -9.46
C ILE A 329 3.34 -2.87 -9.49
N THR A 330 2.47 -3.85 -9.29
CA THR A 330 2.77 -5.25 -9.60
C THR A 330 2.03 -5.68 -10.85
N THR A 331 2.68 -6.45 -11.73
CA THR A 331 2.11 -6.79 -13.02
C THR A 331 2.69 -8.07 -13.60
N HIS A 332 1.91 -8.71 -14.47
CA HIS A 332 2.31 -9.77 -15.38
C HIS A 332 2.49 -9.26 -16.81
N SER A 333 2.01 -8.05 -17.12
CA SER A 333 2.11 -7.42 -18.43
C SER A 333 3.53 -6.90 -18.68
N GLU A 334 4.09 -7.22 -19.84
CA GLU A 334 5.30 -6.60 -20.35
C GLU A 334 5.09 -5.13 -20.77
N TRP A 335 3.86 -4.76 -21.13
CA TRP A 335 3.55 -3.41 -21.64
C TRP A 335 3.68 -2.34 -20.57
N ILE A 336 3.22 -2.63 -19.36
CA ILE A 336 3.25 -1.69 -18.23
C ILE A 336 4.68 -1.23 -17.88
N PRO A 337 5.63 -2.13 -17.54
CA PRO A 337 6.98 -1.72 -17.20
C PRO A 337 7.68 -1.02 -18.38
N MET A 338 7.46 -1.48 -19.62
CA MET A 338 8.06 -0.87 -20.81
C MET A 338 7.61 0.57 -21.02
N TYR A 339 6.30 0.84 -20.96
CA TYR A 339 5.77 2.21 -21.12
C TYR A 339 6.06 3.10 -19.92
N VAL A 340 6.07 2.55 -18.70
CA VAL A 340 6.46 3.30 -17.50
C VAL A 340 7.92 3.73 -17.59
N ALA A 341 8.83 2.82 -17.94
CA ALA A 341 10.24 3.13 -18.18
C ALA A 341 10.43 4.19 -19.27
N LYS A 342 9.71 4.05 -20.40
CA LYS A 342 9.82 4.96 -21.54
C LYS A 342 9.33 6.38 -21.24
N LEU A 343 8.22 6.50 -20.49
CA LEU A 343 7.51 7.77 -20.32
C LEU A 343 7.78 8.45 -18.97
N SER A 344 8.23 7.71 -17.95
CA SER A 344 8.53 8.23 -16.62
C SER A 344 10.00 8.00 -16.27
N LYS A 345 10.88 8.83 -16.82
CA LYS A 345 12.33 8.76 -16.56
C LYS A 345 12.63 8.67 -15.05
N GLY A 346 13.53 7.76 -14.69
CA GLY A 346 13.88 7.50 -13.28
C GLY A 346 12.99 6.48 -12.57
N SER A 347 11.95 5.94 -13.23
CA SER A 347 11.20 4.79 -12.70
C SER A 347 12.10 3.56 -12.61
N LYS A 348 11.91 2.76 -11.56
CA LYS A 348 12.63 1.52 -11.33
C LYS A 348 11.80 0.33 -11.80
N ILE A 349 12.40 -0.56 -12.59
CA ILE A 349 11.75 -1.77 -13.08
C ILE A 349 12.43 -2.97 -12.43
N TYR A 350 11.64 -3.85 -11.83
CA TYR A 350 12.12 -5.05 -11.17
C TYR A 350 11.43 -6.27 -11.75
N GLU A 351 12.14 -7.39 -11.72
CA GLU A 351 11.63 -8.70 -12.11
C GLU A 351 11.92 -9.71 -11.01
N ILE A 352 10.93 -10.54 -10.64
CA ILE A 352 11.16 -11.63 -9.70
C ILE A 352 11.59 -12.89 -10.47
N VAL A 353 12.82 -13.32 -10.26
CA VAL A 353 13.43 -14.50 -10.88
C VAL A 353 13.78 -15.50 -9.78
N GLU A 354 13.13 -16.67 -9.78
CA GLU A 354 13.37 -17.74 -8.80
C GLU A 354 13.30 -17.29 -7.32
N GLY A 355 12.41 -16.34 -7.04
CA GLY A 355 12.22 -15.76 -5.70
C GLY A 355 13.19 -14.63 -5.34
N VAL A 356 14.04 -14.19 -6.27
CA VAL A 356 14.92 -13.03 -6.10
C VAL A 356 14.35 -11.84 -6.87
N LEU A 357 14.22 -10.68 -6.24
CA LEU A 357 13.86 -9.43 -6.92
C LEU A 357 15.10 -8.81 -7.56
N GLU A 358 15.17 -8.81 -8.88
CA GLU A 358 16.28 -8.23 -9.64
C GLU A 358 15.85 -6.93 -10.35
N GLU A 359 16.59 -5.83 -10.16
CA GLU A 359 16.40 -4.61 -10.96
C GLU A 359 16.75 -4.90 -12.43
N ARG A 360 15.88 -4.51 -13.36
CA ARG A 360 16.13 -4.54 -14.81
C ARG A 360 16.76 -3.23 -15.24
N LYS A 361 17.82 -3.30 -16.04
CA LYS A 361 18.44 -2.10 -16.62
C LYS A 361 17.48 -1.39 -17.56
N VAL A 362 17.45 -0.07 -17.47
CA VAL A 362 16.75 0.82 -18.39
C VAL A 362 17.78 1.74 -19.02
N ASP A 363 17.82 1.79 -20.34
CA ASP A 363 18.77 2.65 -21.07
C ASP A 363 18.35 4.13 -21.06
N GLU A 364 19.20 5.00 -21.62
CA GLU A 364 18.94 6.46 -21.67
C GLU A 364 17.70 6.82 -22.50
N GLU A 365 17.31 5.95 -23.42
CA GLU A 365 16.12 6.08 -24.26
C GLU A 365 14.86 5.53 -23.59
N GLY A 366 14.97 4.86 -22.44
CA GLY A 366 13.87 4.31 -21.68
C GLY A 366 13.44 2.90 -22.09
N TYR A 367 14.29 2.13 -22.79
CA TYR A 367 14.05 0.73 -23.07
C TYR A 367 14.55 -0.15 -21.92
N VAL A 368 13.71 -1.11 -21.54
CA VAL A 368 14.01 -2.08 -20.48
C VAL A 368 14.74 -3.27 -21.12
N GLU A 369 15.80 -3.75 -20.47
CA GLU A 369 16.44 -5.00 -20.87
C GLU A 369 15.44 -6.18 -20.85
N THR A 370 15.74 -7.22 -21.62
CA THR A 370 14.86 -8.38 -21.78
C THR A 370 14.49 -9.04 -20.44
N PHE A 371 13.20 -9.21 -20.20
CA PHE A 371 12.67 -9.94 -19.04
C PHE A 371 13.00 -11.43 -19.14
N LYS A 372 13.63 -11.97 -18.10
CA LYS A 372 14.08 -13.37 -18.02
C LYS A 372 12.94 -14.38 -17.85
N THR A 373 11.80 -13.93 -17.31
CA THR A 373 10.64 -14.78 -16.98
C THR A 373 9.50 -14.70 -18.00
N ILE A 374 9.57 -13.77 -18.95
CA ILE A 374 8.53 -13.57 -19.98
C ILE A 374 9.00 -14.10 -21.33
N PHE A 375 10.01 -13.47 -21.94
CA PHE A 375 10.38 -13.76 -23.32
C PHE A 375 10.94 -15.17 -23.54
N PRO A 376 11.81 -15.73 -22.67
CA PRO A 376 12.26 -17.11 -22.85
C PRO A 376 11.12 -18.14 -22.86
N VAL A 377 10.06 -17.89 -22.08
CA VAL A 377 8.87 -18.75 -22.05
C VAL A 377 8.05 -18.60 -23.32
N ALA A 378 7.86 -17.36 -23.80
CA ALA A 378 7.17 -17.08 -25.06
C ALA A 378 7.91 -17.69 -26.26
N ASP A 379 9.23 -17.49 -26.34
CA ASP A 379 10.09 -18.03 -27.39
C ASP A 379 10.08 -19.55 -27.39
N LYS A 380 10.10 -20.18 -26.21
CA LYS A 380 9.96 -21.64 -26.08
C LYS A 380 8.62 -22.10 -26.64
N GLY A 381 7.52 -21.42 -26.29
CA GLY A 381 6.18 -21.73 -26.80
C GLY A 381 6.09 -21.58 -28.33
N ILE A 382 6.69 -20.54 -28.90
CA ILE A 382 6.76 -20.34 -30.35
C ILE A 382 7.56 -21.46 -31.02
N LYS A 383 8.72 -21.83 -30.45
CA LYS A 383 9.52 -22.94 -30.97
C LYS A 383 8.76 -24.27 -30.92
N GLU A 384 8.04 -24.55 -29.84
CA GLU A 384 7.18 -25.73 -29.69
C GLU A 384 6.04 -25.76 -30.72
N LEU A 385 5.49 -24.58 -31.06
CA LEU A 385 4.46 -24.45 -32.11
C LEU A 385 5.04 -24.81 -33.48
N ILE A 386 6.19 -24.23 -33.84
CA ILE A 386 6.85 -24.45 -35.13
C ILE A 386 7.33 -25.90 -35.25
N SER A 387 7.94 -26.47 -34.20
CA SER A 387 8.45 -27.85 -34.23
C SER A 387 7.36 -28.92 -34.32
N ARG A 388 6.11 -28.61 -33.94
CA ARG A 388 4.97 -29.54 -34.05
C ARG A 388 4.34 -29.56 -35.45
N GLU A 389 4.61 -28.57 -36.30
CA GLU A 389 4.17 -28.59 -37.71
C GLU A 389 5.02 -29.57 -38.55
N ASP A 390 6.27 -29.83 -38.16
CA ASP A 390 7.16 -30.77 -38.86
C ASP A 390 6.86 -32.26 -38.57
N GLU A 391 6.13 -32.59 -37.50
CA GLU A 391 5.79 -33.98 -37.13
C GLU A 391 4.41 -34.45 -37.63
N ASN A 392 3.59 -33.59 -38.25
CA ASN A 392 2.21 -33.93 -38.63
C ASN A 392 1.79 -33.57 -40.07
N ILE A 393 2.73 -33.41 -41.01
CA ILE A 393 2.39 -33.31 -42.45
C ILE A 393 2.73 -34.59 -43.24
N GLU A 394 3.39 -35.58 -42.64
CA GLU A 394 3.53 -36.93 -43.22
C GLU A 394 2.84 -37.99 -42.37
N THR A 395 1.50 -38.00 -42.34
CA THR A 395 0.74 -39.27 -42.32
C THR A 395 -0.72 -39.06 -42.76
N LYS A 396 -0.93 -39.38 -44.03
CA LYS A 396 -2.12 -39.99 -44.69
C LYS A 396 -3.51 -39.39 -44.47
#